data_AF-A0A434WMX2-F1
#
_entry.id   AF-A0A434WMX2-F1
#
_cell.length_a   1.000
_cell.length_b   1.000
_cell.length_c   1.000
_cell.angle_alpha   90.00
_cell.angle_beta   90.00
_cell.angle_gamma   90.00
#
_symmetry.space_group_name_H-M   'P 1'
#
loop_
_entity.id
_entity.type
_entity.pdbx_description
1 polymer ?
#
loop_
_entity_poly.entity_id
_entity_poly.type
_entity_poly.pdbx_seq_one_letter_code
_entity_poly.pdbx_strand_id
1 'polypeptide(L)' 'MFIVDCDCHNYWSSATVLEPYLSGLWKDMFIEGEKTGPVGAFPHGHRPWFHPQDFSRKDIRPKTEA' A
#
# COMPACT_ATOMS: atom_id res chain seq x y z
N MET A 1 -3.10 8.40 -40.16
CA MET A 1 -3.21 7.06 -39.54
C MET A 1 -2.66 7.17 -38.14
N PHE A 2 -3.47 6.88 -37.13
CA PHE A 2 -3.07 6.93 -35.72
C PHE A 2 -2.55 5.54 -35.33
N ILE A 3 -1.34 5.47 -34.79
CA ILE A 3 -0.78 4.21 -34.26
C ILE A 3 -1.07 4.20 -32.76
N VAL A 4 -1.69 3.12 -32.28
CA VAL A 4 -2.05 2.96 -30.87
C VAL A 4 -1.09 1.95 -30.25
N ASP A 5 -0.38 2.38 -29.22
CA ASP A 5 0.35 1.48 -28.35
C ASP A 5 -0.64 0.82 -27.39
N CYS A 6 -0.74 -0.50 -27.47
CA CYS A 6 -1.70 -1.29 -26.71
C CYS A 6 -1.16 -1.73 -25.33
N ASP A 7 0.13 -1.49 -25.03
CA ASP A 7 0.77 -1.94 -23.79
C ASP A 7 1.60 -0.83 -23.13
N CYS A 8 0.89 0.12 -22.54
CA CYS A 8 1.48 1.22 -21.78
C CYS A 8 1.27 1.00 -20.28
N HIS A 9 2.34 1.21 -19.51
CA HIS A 9 2.29 1.14 -18.05
C HIS A 9 2.51 2.52 -17.44
N ASN A 10 1.67 2.87 -16.46
CA ASN A 10 1.92 4.04 -15.63
C ASN A 10 3.06 3.71 -14.65
N TYR A 11 3.98 4.66 -14.48
CA TYR A 11 5.03 4.53 -13.48
C TYR A 11 4.67 5.36 -12.25
N TRP A 12 4.41 4.70 -11.13
CA TRP A 12 4.19 5.35 -9.85
C TRP A 12 5.35 5.01 -8.92
N SER A 13 6.00 6.05 -8.39
CA SER A 13 7.10 5.90 -7.43
C SER A 13 6.64 5.66 -6.00
N SER A 14 5.33 5.74 -5.74
CA SER A 14 4.75 5.57 -4.41
C SER A 14 3.28 5.14 -4.49
N ALA A 15 2.86 4.32 -3.53
CA ALA A 15 1.47 3.91 -3.38
C ALA A 15 0.55 5.03 -2.88
N THR A 16 1.10 6.13 -2.33
CA THR A 16 0.30 7.26 -1.81
C THR A 16 -0.59 7.93 -2.87
N VAL A 17 -0.27 7.72 -4.15
CA VAL A 17 -1.12 8.09 -5.29
C VAL A 17 -2.54 7.50 -5.21
N LEU A 18 -2.73 6.42 -4.45
CA LEU A 18 -4.02 5.78 -4.26
C LEU A 18 -4.90 6.46 -3.18
N GLU A 19 -4.32 7.25 -2.27
CA GLU A 19 -5.03 7.83 -1.12
C GLU A 19 -6.29 8.65 -1.45
N PRO A 20 -6.34 9.43 -2.54
CA PRO A 20 -7.55 10.17 -2.92
C PRO A 20 -8.70 9.27 -3.37
N TYR A 21 -8.40 8.04 -3.78
CA TYR A 21 -9.34 7.09 -4.36
C TYR A 21 -9.85 6.06 -3.35
N LEU A 22 -9.23 5.98 -2.17
CA LEU A 22 -9.63 5.09 -1.09
C LEU A 22 -10.61 5.77 -0.14
N SER A 23 -11.60 5.04 0.33
CA SER A 23 -12.61 5.56 1.27
C SER A 23 -12.88 4.60 2.43
N GLY A 24 -13.27 5.19 3.56
CA GLY A 24 -13.60 4.47 4.80
C GLY A 24 -12.52 3.50 5.24
N LEU A 25 -12.93 2.27 5.55
CA LEU A 25 -12.08 1.20 6.04
C LEU A 25 -10.82 0.96 5.19
N TRP A 26 -10.94 1.06 3.87
CA TRP A 26 -9.81 0.80 2.97
C TRP A 26 -8.75 1.90 3.03
N LYS A 27 -9.17 3.14 3.24
CA LYS A 27 -8.25 4.25 3.47
C LYS A 27 -7.56 4.10 4.83
N ASP A 28 -8.31 3.71 5.85
CA ASP A 28 -7.77 3.48 7.19
C ASP A 28 -6.75 2.33 7.20
N MET A 29 -7.05 1.21 6.54
CA MET A 29 -6.10 0.10 6.37
C MET A 29 -4.86 0.51 5.57
N PHE A 30 -5.00 1.39 4.57
CA PHE A 30 -3.89 1.83 3.75
C PHE A 30 -2.94 2.78 4.51
N ILE A 31 -3.47 3.69 5.33
CA ILE A 31 -2.68 4.71 6.04
C ILE A 31 -2.17 4.17 7.39
N GLU A 32 -3.03 3.47 8.12
CA GLU A 32 -2.88 3.06 9.53
C GLU A 32 -2.84 1.54 9.73
N GLY A 33 -2.95 0.75 8.66
CA GLY A 33 -2.79 -0.70 8.74
C GLY A 33 -1.34 -1.10 8.96
N GLU A 34 -1.15 -2.37 9.32
CA GLU A 34 0.17 -2.98 9.49
C GLU A 34 1.08 -2.67 8.29
N LYS A 35 2.19 -1.99 8.52
CA LYS A 35 3.08 -1.58 7.42
C LYS A 35 4.06 -2.70 7.09
N THR A 36 3.94 -3.27 5.90
CA THR A 36 4.87 -4.30 5.38
C THR A 36 6.14 -3.71 4.77
N GLY A 37 6.26 -2.38 4.74
CA GLY A 37 7.40 -1.65 4.20
C GLY A 37 7.35 -0.17 4.60
N PRO A 38 8.28 0.64 4.08
CA PRO A 38 8.28 2.08 4.33
C PRO A 38 7.00 2.75 3.82
N VAL A 39 6.70 3.95 4.32
CA VAL A 39 5.56 4.75 3.84
C VAL A 39 5.64 4.92 2.33
N GLY A 40 4.53 4.61 1.65
CA GLY A 40 4.45 4.66 0.19
C GLY A 40 4.89 3.38 -0.53
N ALA A 41 5.23 2.31 0.18
CA ALA A 41 5.39 0.99 -0.42
C ALA A 41 4.05 0.47 -0.96
N PHE A 42 4.09 -0.21 -2.12
CA PHE A 42 2.89 -0.82 -2.69
C PHE A 42 2.44 -2.03 -1.88
N PRO A 43 1.12 -2.20 -1.66
CA PRO A 43 0.61 -3.33 -0.91
C PRO A 43 0.97 -4.63 -1.64
N HIS A 44 1.58 -5.56 -0.91
CA HIS A 44 1.79 -6.92 -1.40
C HIS A 44 0.49 -7.72 -1.26
N GLY A 45 -0.14 -8.05 -2.38
CA GLY A 45 -1.45 -8.73 -2.44
C GLY A 45 -1.52 -10.13 -1.79
N HIS A 46 -0.39 -10.67 -1.31
CA HIS A 46 -0.28 -11.99 -0.69
C HIS A 46 -0.45 -11.99 0.84
N ARG A 47 -0.75 -10.86 1.49
CA ARG A 47 -1.01 -10.83 2.94
C ARG A 47 -2.47 -10.47 3.24
N PRO A 48 -3.28 -11.43 3.74
CA PRO A 48 -4.74 -11.28 3.79
C PRO A 48 -5.30 -10.34 4.88
N TRP A 49 -4.50 -9.78 5.79
CA TRP A 49 -5.06 -9.04 6.93
C TRP A 49 -4.20 -7.84 7.36
N PHE A 50 -4.39 -6.68 6.71
CA PHE A 50 -4.06 -5.40 7.34
C PHE A 50 -5.16 -5.08 8.36
N HIS A 51 -4.89 -5.36 9.63
CA HIS A 51 -5.81 -4.93 10.69
C HIS A 51 -5.79 -3.40 10.79
N PRO A 52 -6.96 -2.74 10.87
CA PRO A 52 -7.01 -1.33 11.24
C PRO A 52 -6.30 -1.14 12.59
N GLN A 53 -5.54 -0.05 12.73
CA GLN A 53 -4.88 0.35 14.00
C GLN A 53 -3.71 -0.56 14.43
N ASP A 54 -2.91 -1.01 13.46
CA ASP A 54 -1.58 -1.56 13.75
C ASP A 54 -1.62 -2.74 14.75
N PHE A 55 -2.49 -3.74 14.53
CA PHE A 55 -2.44 -5.02 15.27
C PHE A 55 -1.18 -5.80 14.85
N SER A 56 -0.03 -5.26 15.22
CA SER A 56 1.28 -5.89 15.13
C SER A 56 1.32 -7.01 16.15
N ARG A 57 1.75 -8.20 15.73
CA ARG A 57 2.24 -9.17 16.72
C ARG A 57 3.35 -8.47 17.54
N LYS A 58 3.35 -8.69 18.85
CA LYS A 58 4.23 -8.01 19.82
C LYS A 58 5.73 -8.27 19.59
N ASP A 59 6.09 -9.11 18.63
CA ASP A 59 7.41 -9.64 18.35
C ASP A 59 8.19 -8.86 17.29
N ILE A 60 7.57 -7.94 16.53
CA ILE A 60 8.24 -7.19 15.46
C ILE A 60 7.94 -5.69 15.63
N ARG A 61 8.98 -4.84 15.60
CA ARG A 61 8.83 -3.37 15.57
C ARG A 61 9.33 -2.81 14.24
N PRO A 62 8.43 -2.50 13.29
CA PRO A 62 8.81 -2.06 11.94
C PRO A 62 9.62 -0.75 11.89
N LYS A 63 9.58 0.07 12.95
CA LYS A 63 10.38 1.30 13.03
C LYS A 63 11.87 1.07 13.29
N THR A 64 12.26 -0.10 13.79
CA THR A 64 13.63 -0.35 14.30
C THR A 64 14.29 -1.59 13.72
N GLU A 65 13.57 -2.45 13.01
CA GLU A 65 14.10 -3.72 12.53
C GLU A 65 13.84 -3.85 11.03
N ALA A 66 14.93 -4.09 10.28
CA ALA A 66 14.99 -4.20 8.83
C ALA A 66 14.85 -5.65 8.35
#